data_AF-A0A0Q8VHS2-F1
#
_entry.id   AF-A0A0Q8VHS2-F1
#
_cell.length_a   1.000
_cell.length_b   1.000
_cell.length_c   1.000
_cell.angle_alpha   90.00
_cell.angle_beta   90.00
_cell.angle_gamma   90.00
#
_symmetry.space_group_name_H-M   'P 1'
#
loop_
_entity.id
_entity.type
_entity.pdbx_description
1 polymer ?
#
loop_
_entity_poly.entity_id
_entity_poly.type
_entity_poly.pdbx_seq_one_letter_code
_entity_poly.pdbx_strand_id
1 'polypeptide(L)'
;MHRYSAANAHGRDMHEGVDVLEAAIATNDPAEIYAVTHQALASAIKVIARADDSAGIIGNACRRLLVLHPRAAAAAKVPVNKLVDWMMKFQFDDNDVDYFELDPVAYAPALGEVGIASYRRRLAEVEARLGPRPPTDERWRSAHSHEWFTLDWNAQRLAVLDHDIDAIIRTHARDRKVAAWLEDTAEAFEEIGEIDRAIDWAKQATDFDRGHQSLKAADYWCRLLEEHRPEETLEARLRVFRRWPSSSTATQLHNAAGERWADYRDEVLSSLSAIPRDAVLFALLTLKEPTFAWELAHSLALDSDQTWNELVKAYEKIDPLATLPIHRRLVETALVEAGAQHYRLAARRLAKMRKVADGTDRAVEVDDFIADLRETHRRRPRLQQEFDRAGLP
;
A
#
# COMPACT_ATOMS: atom_id res chain seq x y z
N MET A 1 4.04 22.37 -7.22
CA MET A 1 2.88 22.29 -6.30
C MET A 1 1.53 22.40 -7.04
N HIS A 2 1.30 23.40 -7.92
CA HIS A 2 0.02 23.53 -8.65
C HIS A 2 -0.31 22.36 -9.61
N ARG A 3 0.69 21.75 -10.25
CA ARG A 3 0.48 20.58 -11.14
C ARG A 3 0.07 19.32 -10.37
N TYR A 4 0.69 19.06 -9.23
CA TYR A 4 0.37 17.93 -8.35
C TYR A 4 -1.05 18.01 -7.77
N SER A 5 -1.46 19.17 -7.24
CA SER A 5 -2.83 19.34 -6.71
C SER A 5 -3.91 19.20 -7.78
N ALA A 6 -3.64 19.68 -9.00
CA ALA A 6 -4.55 19.56 -10.13
C ALA A 6 -4.64 18.11 -10.64
N ALA A 7 -3.51 17.39 -10.72
CA ALA A 7 -3.49 15.97 -11.06
C ALA A 7 -4.31 15.14 -10.04
N ASN A 8 -4.12 15.39 -8.74
CA ASN A 8 -4.89 14.70 -7.70
C ASN A 8 -6.39 15.03 -7.75
N ALA A 9 -6.77 16.26 -8.10
CA ALA A 9 -8.18 16.62 -8.29
C ALA A 9 -8.78 15.90 -9.50
N HIS A 10 -8.09 15.94 -10.63
CA HIS A 10 -8.53 15.23 -11.83
C HIS A 10 -8.64 13.71 -11.61
N GLY A 11 -7.69 13.10 -10.89
CA GLY A 11 -7.76 11.68 -10.54
C GLY A 11 -8.98 11.33 -9.68
N ARG A 12 -9.44 12.23 -8.80
CA ARG A 12 -10.70 12.05 -8.06
C ARG A 12 -11.91 12.12 -9.00
N ASP A 13 -11.96 13.10 -9.89
CA ASP A 13 -13.03 13.21 -10.89
C ASP A 13 -13.09 11.96 -11.80
N MET A 14 -11.93 11.40 -12.16
CA MET A 14 -11.85 10.15 -12.90
C MET A 14 -12.47 9.00 -12.10
N HIS A 15 -12.16 8.87 -10.80
CA HIS A 15 -12.76 7.83 -9.96
C HIS A 15 -14.28 7.96 -9.88
N GLU A 16 -14.82 9.17 -9.73
CA GLU A 16 -16.27 9.40 -9.76
C GLU A 16 -16.87 8.97 -11.11
N GLY A 17 -16.21 9.28 -12.22
CA GLY A 17 -16.62 8.81 -13.55
C GLY A 17 -16.60 7.29 -13.70
N VAL A 18 -15.59 6.61 -13.13
CA VAL A 18 -15.51 5.15 -13.12
C VAL A 18 -16.61 4.54 -12.24
N ASP A 19 -16.92 5.14 -11.08
CA ASP A 19 -18.02 4.71 -10.22
C ASP A 19 -19.36 4.71 -10.98
N VAL A 20 -19.61 5.74 -11.79
CA VAL A 20 -20.80 5.84 -12.63
C VAL A 20 -20.84 4.72 -13.68
N LEU A 21 -19.72 4.45 -14.35
CA LEU A 21 -19.65 3.39 -15.36
C LEU A 21 -19.82 1.99 -14.76
N GLU A 22 -19.22 1.73 -13.61
CA GLU A 22 -19.36 0.46 -12.88
C GLU A 22 -20.79 0.21 -12.42
N ALA A 23 -21.50 1.26 -11.95
CA ALA A 23 -22.90 1.16 -11.56
C ALA A 23 -23.83 0.92 -12.77
N ALA A 24 -23.49 1.48 -13.93
CA ALA A 24 -24.35 1.45 -15.12
C ALA A 24 -24.24 0.15 -15.94
N ILE A 25 -23.19 -0.66 -15.74
CA ILE A 25 -22.93 -1.85 -16.58
C ILE A 25 -24.09 -2.87 -16.62
N ALA A 26 -24.88 -2.96 -15.54
CA ALA A 26 -25.99 -3.92 -15.43
C ALA A 26 -27.33 -3.36 -15.92
N THR A 27 -27.47 -2.04 -16.03
CA THR A 27 -28.77 -1.37 -16.23
C THR A 27 -28.88 -0.64 -17.56
N ASN A 28 -27.75 -0.29 -18.18
CA ASN A 28 -27.69 0.50 -19.40
C ASN A 28 -27.41 -0.37 -20.62
N ASP A 29 -27.54 0.23 -21.81
CA ASP A 29 -27.19 -0.44 -23.06
C ASP A 29 -25.71 -0.86 -23.05
N PRO A 30 -25.40 -2.17 -23.20
CA PRO A 30 -24.02 -2.64 -23.15
C PRO A 30 -23.11 -2.01 -24.21
N ALA A 31 -23.64 -1.73 -25.40
CA ALA A 31 -22.85 -1.11 -26.48
C ALA A 31 -22.44 0.33 -26.13
N GLU A 32 -23.36 1.11 -25.55
CA GLU A 32 -23.06 2.44 -25.01
C GLU A 32 -22.02 2.38 -23.88
N ILE A 33 -22.20 1.48 -22.90
CA ILE A 33 -21.25 1.34 -21.78
C ILE A 33 -19.85 0.96 -22.27
N TYR A 34 -19.75 0.03 -23.21
CA TYR A 34 -18.47 -0.31 -23.82
C TYR A 34 -17.84 0.88 -24.52
N ALA A 35 -18.61 1.61 -25.34
CA ALA A 35 -18.10 2.76 -26.08
C ALA A 35 -17.56 3.84 -25.14
N VAL A 36 -18.30 4.18 -24.07
CA VAL A 36 -17.86 5.18 -23.09
C VAL A 36 -16.66 4.68 -22.29
N THR A 37 -16.67 3.44 -21.82
CA THR A 37 -15.54 2.84 -21.08
C THR A 37 -14.27 2.82 -21.93
N HIS A 38 -14.38 2.44 -23.21
CA HIS A 38 -13.26 2.41 -24.14
C HIS A 38 -12.68 3.80 -24.40
N GLN A 39 -13.53 4.81 -24.60
CA GLN A 39 -13.09 6.20 -24.76
C GLN A 39 -12.49 6.76 -23.46
N ALA A 40 -13.09 6.44 -22.31
CA ALA A 40 -12.57 6.84 -21.01
C ALA A 40 -11.18 6.25 -20.77
N LEU A 41 -10.97 4.96 -21.05
CA LEU A 41 -9.66 4.31 -20.96
C LEU A 41 -8.64 4.98 -21.89
N ALA A 42 -8.98 5.17 -23.17
CA ALA A 42 -8.08 5.82 -24.12
C ALA A 42 -7.70 7.25 -23.70
N SER A 43 -8.64 7.99 -23.10
CA SER A 43 -8.40 9.34 -22.57
C SER A 43 -7.53 9.30 -21.30
N ALA A 44 -7.85 8.40 -20.37
CA ALA A 44 -7.15 8.23 -19.10
C ALA A 44 -5.65 7.93 -19.30
N ILE A 45 -5.34 7.04 -20.25
CA ILE A 45 -3.96 6.69 -20.62
C ILE A 45 -3.19 7.91 -21.16
N LYS A 46 -3.84 8.75 -21.96
CA LYS A 46 -3.21 10.00 -22.44
C LYS A 46 -2.99 11.02 -21.32
N VAL A 47 -3.91 11.08 -20.36
CA VAL A 47 -3.80 11.99 -19.23
C VAL A 47 -2.63 11.58 -18.33
N ILE A 48 -2.56 10.31 -17.94
CA ILE A 48 -1.54 9.85 -16.99
C ILE A 48 -0.12 9.99 -17.55
N ALA A 49 0.08 9.80 -18.85
CA ALA A 49 1.36 10.02 -19.53
C ALA A 49 1.92 11.45 -19.34
N ARG A 50 1.07 12.41 -18.97
CA ARG A 50 1.42 13.85 -18.86
C ARG A 50 1.20 14.41 -17.45
N ALA A 51 0.66 13.61 -16.53
CA ALA A 51 0.28 14.04 -15.18
C ALA A 51 1.36 13.66 -14.14
N ASP A 52 1.50 14.49 -13.11
CA ASP A 52 2.28 14.13 -11.92
C ASP A 52 1.41 13.25 -11.02
N ASP A 53 1.37 11.95 -11.32
CA ASP A 53 0.62 10.95 -10.57
C ASP A 53 1.48 10.25 -9.50
N SER A 54 2.38 10.99 -8.85
CA SER A 54 3.20 10.45 -7.75
C SER A 54 2.35 9.93 -6.58
N ALA A 55 1.06 10.34 -6.49
CA ALA A 55 0.09 9.83 -5.53
C ALA A 55 -0.61 8.52 -5.98
N GLY A 56 -0.44 8.11 -7.24
CA GLY A 56 -1.02 6.90 -7.84
C GLY A 56 -2.54 6.95 -8.08
N ILE A 57 -3.17 8.11 -7.96
CA ILE A 57 -4.64 8.24 -8.03
C ILE A 57 -5.12 8.01 -9.46
N ILE A 58 -4.50 8.66 -10.43
CA ILE A 58 -4.86 8.51 -11.85
C ILE A 58 -4.55 7.07 -12.32
N GLY A 59 -3.41 6.52 -11.90
CA GLY A 59 -3.01 5.14 -12.18
C GLY A 59 -4.03 4.13 -11.65
N ASN A 60 -4.54 4.35 -10.43
CA ASN A 60 -5.60 3.51 -9.87
C ASN A 60 -6.91 3.61 -10.67
N ALA A 61 -7.29 4.80 -11.13
CA ALA A 61 -8.45 4.95 -12.01
C ALA A 61 -8.26 4.23 -13.36
N CYS A 62 -7.06 4.29 -13.96
CA CYS A 62 -6.72 3.53 -15.17
C CYS A 62 -6.84 2.02 -14.95
N ARG A 63 -6.32 1.50 -13.82
CA ARG A 63 -6.47 0.07 -13.47
C ARG A 63 -7.93 -0.35 -13.33
N ARG A 64 -8.77 0.47 -12.70
CA ARG A 64 -10.21 0.19 -12.60
C ARG A 64 -10.89 0.15 -13.98
N LEU A 65 -10.54 1.06 -14.88
CA LEU A 65 -11.02 1.02 -16.28
C LEU A 65 -10.54 -0.23 -17.02
N LEU A 66 -9.30 -0.68 -16.80
CA LEU A 66 -8.77 -1.92 -17.37
C LEU A 66 -9.47 -3.18 -16.85
N VAL A 67 -9.97 -3.16 -15.61
CA VAL A 67 -10.84 -4.23 -15.06
C VAL A 67 -12.25 -4.16 -15.64
N LEU A 68 -12.78 -2.95 -15.86
CA LEU A 68 -14.14 -2.75 -16.38
C LEU A 68 -14.26 -3.06 -17.88
N HIS A 69 -13.26 -2.69 -18.67
CA HIS A 69 -13.26 -2.81 -20.13
C HIS A 69 -13.58 -4.22 -20.65
N PRO A 70 -12.93 -5.31 -20.21
CA PRO A 70 -13.26 -6.66 -20.68
C PRO A 70 -14.69 -7.08 -20.33
N ARG A 71 -15.21 -6.68 -19.16
CA ARG A 71 -16.59 -6.97 -18.75
C ARG A 71 -17.59 -6.26 -19.66
N ALA A 72 -17.35 -4.98 -19.96
CA ALA A 72 -18.16 -4.22 -20.90
C ALA A 72 -18.06 -4.78 -22.32
N ALA A 73 -16.87 -5.21 -22.76
CA ALA A 73 -16.65 -5.82 -24.07
C ALA A 73 -17.44 -7.13 -24.24
N ALA A 74 -17.44 -7.98 -23.21
CA ALA A 74 -18.22 -9.22 -23.19
C ALA A 74 -19.73 -8.93 -23.26
N ALA A 75 -20.22 -8.00 -22.43
CA ALA A 75 -21.64 -7.64 -22.41
C ALA A 75 -22.11 -7.04 -23.75
N ALA A 76 -21.29 -6.19 -24.37
CA ALA A 76 -21.56 -5.58 -25.67
C ALA A 76 -21.36 -6.53 -26.85
N LYS A 77 -20.83 -7.74 -26.64
CA LYS A 77 -20.48 -8.71 -27.69
C LYS A 77 -19.63 -8.08 -28.78
N VAL A 78 -18.58 -7.36 -28.37
CA VAL A 78 -17.68 -6.66 -29.29
C VAL A 78 -17.11 -7.65 -30.30
N PRO A 79 -17.04 -7.31 -31.60
CA PRO A 79 -16.47 -8.20 -32.60
C PRO A 79 -15.03 -8.61 -32.23
N VAL A 80 -14.80 -9.92 -32.13
CA VAL A 80 -13.55 -10.53 -31.64
C VAL A 80 -12.32 -10.00 -32.37
N ASN A 81 -12.39 -9.85 -33.69
CA ASN A 81 -11.28 -9.31 -34.49
C ASN A 81 -10.92 -7.87 -34.08
N LYS A 82 -11.91 -7.01 -33.89
CA LYS A 82 -11.69 -5.63 -33.44
C LYS A 82 -11.09 -5.58 -32.03
N LEU A 83 -11.53 -6.48 -31.15
CA LEU A 83 -11.01 -6.55 -29.80
C LEU A 83 -9.55 -7.01 -29.78
N VAL A 84 -9.22 -8.09 -30.51
CA VAL A 84 -7.84 -8.57 -30.67
C VAL A 84 -6.94 -7.52 -31.35
N ASP A 85 -7.44 -6.80 -32.35
CA ASP A 85 -6.75 -5.67 -32.98
C ASP A 85 -6.41 -4.57 -31.98
N TRP A 86 -7.38 -4.18 -31.17
CA TRP A 86 -7.14 -3.20 -30.12
C TRP A 86 -6.17 -3.71 -29.04
N MET A 87 -6.32 -4.94 -28.53
CA MET A 87 -5.44 -5.48 -27.49
C MET A 87 -3.98 -5.51 -27.94
N MET A 88 -3.73 -5.95 -29.18
CA MET A 88 -2.38 -5.97 -29.74
C MET A 88 -1.82 -4.55 -29.91
N LYS A 89 -2.64 -3.60 -30.39
CA LYS A 89 -2.23 -2.20 -30.52
C LYS A 89 -1.89 -1.58 -29.17
N PHE A 90 -2.75 -1.80 -28.17
CA PHE A 90 -2.57 -1.26 -26.82
C PHE A 90 -1.24 -1.72 -26.20
N GLN A 91 -0.89 -2.99 -26.38
CA GLN A 91 0.30 -3.55 -25.75
C GLN A 91 1.61 -3.30 -26.51
N PHE A 92 1.58 -3.21 -27.85
CA PHE A 92 2.81 -3.17 -28.65
C PHE A 92 3.01 -1.87 -29.46
N ASP A 93 1.95 -1.10 -29.73
CA ASP A 93 2.03 0.06 -30.65
C ASP A 93 1.75 1.42 -29.95
N ASP A 94 0.95 1.46 -28.89
CA ASP A 94 0.57 2.71 -28.19
C ASP A 94 1.62 3.11 -27.12
N ASN A 95 2.60 3.92 -27.53
CA ASN A 95 3.74 4.38 -26.72
C ASN A 95 3.43 5.52 -25.72
N ASP A 96 2.18 5.81 -25.39
CA ASP A 96 1.91 6.88 -24.40
C ASP A 96 2.40 6.44 -23.00
N VAL A 97 2.32 5.14 -22.67
CA VAL A 97 2.78 4.53 -21.40
C VAL A 97 3.12 3.05 -21.59
N ASP A 98 4.04 2.50 -20.79
CA ASP A 98 4.53 1.11 -20.87
C ASP A 98 4.31 0.28 -19.59
N TYR A 99 3.63 0.84 -18.60
CA TYR A 99 3.45 0.25 -17.26
C TYR A 99 2.02 -0.23 -16.96
N PHE A 100 1.20 -0.44 -18.00
CA PHE A 100 -0.11 -1.09 -17.90
C PHE A 100 -0.18 -2.30 -18.82
N GLU A 101 -0.64 -3.41 -18.27
CA GLU A 101 -0.79 -4.66 -18.99
C GLU A 101 -2.27 -5.02 -19.15
N LEU A 102 -2.60 -5.73 -20.24
CA LEU A 102 -3.93 -6.32 -20.41
C LEU A 102 -3.90 -7.74 -19.86
N ASP A 103 -4.98 -8.18 -19.22
CA ASP A 103 -5.09 -9.55 -18.72
C ASP A 103 -5.94 -10.43 -19.66
N PRO A 104 -5.32 -11.35 -20.44
CA PRO A 104 -6.04 -12.29 -21.29
C PRO A 104 -7.10 -13.12 -20.57
N VAL A 105 -6.93 -13.42 -19.27
CA VAL A 105 -7.94 -14.15 -18.48
C VAL A 105 -9.22 -13.33 -18.39
N ALA A 106 -9.12 -12.04 -18.04
CA ALA A 106 -10.25 -11.14 -17.96
C ALA A 106 -10.98 -10.96 -19.31
N TYR A 107 -10.25 -10.98 -20.42
CA TYR A 107 -10.84 -10.87 -21.77
C TYR A 107 -11.38 -12.18 -22.33
N ALA A 108 -11.08 -13.33 -21.73
CA ALA A 108 -11.51 -14.63 -22.24
C ALA A 108 -13.03 -14.75 -22.48
N PRO A 109 -13.93 -14.23 -21.61
CA PRO A 109 -15.37 -14.24 -21.86
C PRO A 109 -15.80 -13.45 -23.10
N ALA A 110 -15.10 -12.37 -23.44
CA ALA A 110 -15.38 -11.55 -24.63
C ALA A 110 -14.80 -12.16 -25.92
N LEU A 111 -13.65 -12.83 -25.80
CA LEU A 111 -12.91 -13.39 -26.93
C LEU A 111 -13.43 -14.78 -27.34
N GLY A 112 -13.83 -15.60 -26.36
CA GLY A 112 -14.07 -17.03 -26.55
C GLY A 112 -12.85 -17.78 -27.07
N GLU A 113 -13.00 -19.07 -27.34
CA GLU A 113 -11.90 -19.94 -27.80
C GLU A 113 -11.25 -19.43 -29.10
N VAL A 114 -12.08 -18.99 -30.07
CA VAL A 114 -11.62 -18.49 -31.37
C VAL A 114 -10.80 -17.20 -31.20
N GLY A 115 -11.24 -16.29 -30.34
CA GLY A 115 -10.52 -15.04 -30.07
C GLY A 115 -9.20 -15.27 -29.35
N ILE A 116 -9.18 -16.15 -28.35
CA ILE A 116 -7.96 -16.54 -27.65
C ILE A 116 -6.97 -17.20 -28.60
N ALA A 117 -7.41 -18.12 -29.47
CA ALA A 117 -6.55 -18.72 -30.47
C ALA A 117 -5.99 -17.69 -31.46
N SER A 118 -6.81 -16.73 -31.90
CA SER A 118 -6.36 -15.63 -32.77
C SER A 118 -5.34 -14.73 -32.05
N TYR A 119 -5.56 -14.44 -30.78
CA TYR A 119 -4.67 -13.62 -29.96
C TYR A 119 -3.31 -14.30 -29.75
N ARG A 120 -3.30 -15.59 -29.38
CA ARG A 120 -2.07 -16.41 -29.28
C ARG A 120 -1.26 -16.39 -30.57
N ARG A 121 -1.93 -16.55 -31.73
CA ARG A 121 -1.27 -16.50 -33.04
C ARG A 121 -0.57 -15.15 -33.25
N ARG A 122 -1.22 -14.04 -32.93
CA ARG A 122 -0.64 -12.70 -33.09
C ARG A 122 0.52 -12.44 -32.14
N LEU A 123 0.47 -12.94 -30.90
CA LEU A 123 1.61 -12.90 -29.99
C LEU A 123 2.81 -13.67 -30.55
N ALA A 124 2.59 -14.87 -31.09
CA ALA A 124 3.64 -15.67 -31.72
C ALA A 124 4.24 -14.99 -32.98
N GLU A 125 3.41 -14.29 -33.77
CA GLU A 125 3.88 -13.49 -34.91
C GLU A 125 4.77 -12.33 -34.47
N VAL A 126 4.49 -11.69 -33.32
CA VAL A 126 5.38 -10.67 -32.73
C VAL A 126 6.68 -11.32 -32.28
N GLU A 127 6.63 -12.38 -31.47
CA GLU A 127 7.82 -13.08 -30.97
C GLU A 127 8.76 -13.52 -32.11
N ALA A 128 8.21 -14.07 -33.19
CA ALA A 128 8.99 -14.50 -34.35
C ALA A 128 9.76 -13.36 -35.06
N ARG A 129 9.30 -12.11 -34.93
CA ARG A 129 9.95 -10.92 -35.52
C ARG A 129 11.05 -10.34 -34.64
N LEU A 130 11.06 -10.63 -33.34
CA LEU A 130 12.05 -10.07 -32.39
C LEU A 130 13.42 -10.77 -32.46
N GLY A 131 13.51 -11.91 -33.16
CA GLY A 131 14.72 -12.72 -33.23
C GLY A 131 14.93 -13.63 -32.02
N PRO A 132 16.17 -14.08 -31.75
CA PRO A 132 16.46 -14.98 -30.64
C PRO A 132 16.07 -14.38 -29.29
N ARG A 133 15.36 -15.15 -28.47
CA ARG A 133 14.97 -14.72 -27.13
C ARG A 133 16.21 -14.55 -26.23
N PRO A 134 16.45 -13.35 -25.65
CA PRO A 134 17.58 -13.14 -24.75
C PRO A 134 17.43 -13.94 -23.45
N PRO A 135 18.55 -14.25 -22.78
CA PRO A 135 18.56 -14.72 -21.40
C PRO A 135 17.74 -13.79 -20.48
N THR A 136 17.12 -14.36 -19.45
CA THR A 136 16.20 -13.62 -18.56
C THR A 136 16.86 -12.41 -17.89
N ASP A 137 18.13 -12.53 -17.49
CA ASP A 137 18.93 -11.49 -16.83
C ASP A 137 19.42 -10.38 -17.79
N GLU A 138 19.44 -10.66 -19.09
CA GLU A 138 19.81 -9.69 -20.14
C GLU A 138 18.59 -9.05 -20.82
N ARG A 139 17.37 -9.53 -20.51
CA ARG A 139 16.12 -9.12 -21.18
C ARG A 139 15.88 -7.62 -21.16
N TRP A 140 16.20 -6.95 -20.05
CA TRP A 140 16.05 -5.51 -19.89
C TRP A 140 17.06 -4.69 -20.71
N ARG A 141 18.16 -5.30 -21.19
CA ARG A 141 19.16 -4.65 -22.05
C ARG A 141 18.85 -4.80 -23.54
N SER A 142 17.86 -5.62 -23.88
CA SER A 142 17.44 -5.81 -25.26
C SER A 142 16.88 -4.50 -25.84
N ALA A 143 17.09 -4.28 -27.14
CA ALA A 143 16.41 -3.21 -27.86
C ALA A 143 14.88 -3.39 -27.89
N HIS A 144 14.41 -4.62 -27.67
CA HIS A 144 12.99 -5.02 -27.62
C HIS A 144 12.56 -5.39 -26.19
N SER A 145 13.09 -4.70 -25.18
CA SER A 145 12.84 -5.05 -23.77
C SER A 145 11.35 -5.00 -23.41
N HIS A 146 10.62 -4.02 -23.98
CA HIS A 146 9.17 -3.86 -23.78
C HIS A 146 8.42 -5.05 -24.36
N GLU A 147 8.67 -5.39 -25.63
CA GLU A 147 7.96 -6.47 -26.31
C GLU A 147 8.24 -7.83 -25.65
N TRP A 148 9.47 -8.07 -25.18
CA TRP A 148 9.79 -9.29 -24.43
C TRP A 148 9.07 -9.35 -23.09
N PHE A 149 8.98 -8.23 -22.37
CA PHE A 149 8.21 -8.14 -21.13
C PHE A 149 6.71 -8.39 -21.36
N THR A 150 6.13 -7.75 -22.37
CA THR A 150 4.72 -7.96 -22.75
C THR A 150 4.44 -9.41 -23.13
N LEU A 151 5.35 -10.07 -23.84
CA LEU A 151 5.23 -11.49 -24.17
C LEU A 151 5.35 -12.39 -22.93
N ASP A 152 6.25 -12.07 -21.99
CA ASP A 152 6.35 -12.78 -20.70
C ASP A 152 5.04 -12.67 -19.89
N TRP A 153 4.51 -11.45 -19.78
CA TRP A 153 3.25 -11.19 -19.10
C TRP A 153 2.10 -11.99 -19.72
N ASN A 154 1.98 -11.96 -21.05
CA ASN A 154 0.93 -12.70 -21.73
C ASN A 154 1.10 -14.22 -21.56
N ALA A 155 2.34 -14.74 -21.56
CA ALA A 155 2.60 -16.15 -21.30
C ALA A 155 2.21 -16.57 -19.87
N GLN A 156 2.44 -15.70 -18.88
CA GLN A 156 2.00 -15.92 -17.49
C GLN A 156 0.47 -16.02 -17.41
N ARG A 157 -0.24 -15.02 -17.92
CA ARG A 157 -1.71 -14.97 -17.84
C ARG A 157 -2.40 -16.04 -18.69
N LEU A 158 -1.85 -16.40 -19.85
CA LEU A 158 -2.38 -17.50 -20.65
C LEU A 158 -2.18 -18.86 -19.96
N ALA A 159 -1.10 -19.05 -19.20
CA ALA A 159 -0.93 -20.27 -18.40
C ALA A 159 -2.00 -20.40 -17.30
N VAL A 160 -2.36 -19.26 -16.68
CA VAL A 160 -3.48 -19.20 -15.73
C VAL A 160 -4.80 -19.51 -16.42
N LEU A 161 -5.07 -18.90 -17.58
CA LEU A 161 -6.28 -19.17 -18.37
C LEU A 161 -6.43 -20.66 -18.73
N ASP A 162 -5.31 -21.32 -19.03
CA ASP A 162 -5.29 -22.74 -19.41
C ASP A 162 -5.35 -23.68 -18.19
N HIS A 163 -5.30 -23.16 -16.96
CA HIS A 163 -5.13 -23.93 -15.73
C HIS A 163 -3.91 -24.88 -15.81
N ASP A 164 -2.86 -24.50 -16.55
CA ASP A 164 -1.65 -25.31 -16.75
C ASP A 164 -0.65 -25.05 -15.63
N ILE A 165 -0.68 -25.95 -14.64
CA ILE A 165 0.19 -25.94 -13.45
C ILE A 165 1.68 -25.85 -13.84
N ASP A 166 2.12 -26.64 -14.81
CA ASP A 166 3.53 -26.67 -15.19
C ASP A 166 3.92 -25.38 -15.92
N ALA A 167 3.04 -24.83 -16.75
CA ALA A 167 3.25 -23.55 -17.39
C ALA A 167 3.29 -22.41 -16.36
N ILE A 168 2.40 -22.39 -15.37
CA ILE A 168 2.41 -21.41 -14.29
C ILE A 168 3.76 -21.42 -13.57
N ILE A 169 4.25 -22.60 -13.16
CA ILE A 169 5.54 -22.72 -12.49
C ILE A 169 6.67 -22.21 -13.39
N ARG A 170 6.67 -22.54 -14.69
CA ARG A 170 7.71 -22.10 -15.63
C ARG A 170 7.73 -20.58 -15.83
N THR A 171 6.56 -19.94 -15.93
CA THR A 171 6.43 -18.53 -16.31
C THR A 171 6.48 -17.57 -15.11
N HIS A 172 5.93 -17.96 -13.95
CA HIS A 172 5.88 -17.13 -12.75
C HIS A 172 7.15 -17.31 -11.91
N ALA A 173 7.48 -18.55 -11.55
CA ALA A 173 8.58 -18.82 -10.63
C ALA A 173 9.97 -18.60 -11.26
N ARG A 174 10.07 -18.66 -12.60
CA ARG A 174 11.31 -18.46 -13.38
C ARG A 174 12.46 -19.30 -12.83
N ASP A 175 13.55 -18.68 -12.37
CA ASP A 175 14.70 -19.36 -11.78
C ASP A 175 14.64 -19.48 -10.23
N ARG A 176 13.53 -19.04 -9.63
CA ARG A 176 13.22 -19.10 -8.19
C ARG A 176 14.18 -18.34 -7.29
N LYS A 177 14.90 -17.33 -7.80
CA LYS A 177 15.83 -16.51 -7.02
C LYS A 177 15.22 -15.24 -6.43
N VAL A 178 13.92 -15.02 -6.57
CA VAL A 178 13.23 -13.83 -6.08
C VAL A 178 11.97 -14.26 -5.32
N ALA A 179 11.82 -13.80 -4.08
CA ALA A 179 10.65 -14.12 -3.24
C ALA A 179 9.34 -13.70 -3.92
N ALA A 180 9.32 -12.52 -4.56
CA ALA A 180 8.16 -12.05 -5.31
C ALA A 180 7.71 -13.03 -6.41
N TRP A 181 8.63 -13.70 -7.12
CA TRP A 181 8.24 -14.68 -8.14
C TRP A 181 7.58 -15.94 -7.56
N LEU A 182 7.93 -16.29 -6.32
CA LEU A 182 7.26 -17.38 -5.60
C LEU A 182 5.86 -16.95 -5.13
N GLU A 183 5.70 -15.70 -4.71
CA GLU A 183 4.42 -15.08 -4.38
C GLU A 183 3.52 -14.98 -5.63
N ASP A 184 4.02 -14.46 -6.75
CA ASP A 184 3.30 -14.39 -8.04
C ASP A 184 2.82 -15.79 -8.49
N THR A 185 3.62 -16.83 -8.23
CA THR A 185 3.24 -18.23 -8.51
C THR A 185 2.10 -18.69 -7.60
N ALA A 186 2.11 -18.27 -6.33
CA ALA A 186 1.05 -18.58 -5.38
C ALA A 186 -0.27 -17.89 -5.76
N GLU A 187 -0.22 -16.61 -6.15
CA GLU A 187 -1.37 -15.84 -6.66
C GLU A 187 -1.99 -16.52 -7.89
N ALA A 188 -1.17 -16.98 -8.84
CA ALA A 188 -1.64 -17.74 -9.99
C ALA A 188 -2.34 -19.05 -9.61
N PHE A 189 -1.85 -19.76 -8.59
CA PHE A 189 -2.50 -20.97 -8.09
C PHE A 189 -3.81 -20.70 -7.36
N GLU A 190 -3.88 -19.63 -6.56
CA GLU A 190 -5.12 -19.20 -5.92
C GLU A 190 -6.19 -18.90 -6.98
N GLU A 191 -5.83 -18.16 -8.04
CA GLU A 191 -6.76 -17.77 -9.09
C GLU A 191 -7.41 -18.96 -9.81
N ILE A 192 -6.64 -20.04 -10.05
CA ILE A 192 -7.17 -21.25 -10.69
C ILE A 192 -7.84 -22.23 -9.71
N GLY A 193 -7.92 -21.87 -8.42
CA GLY A 193 -8.54 -22.69 -7.36
C GLY A 193 -7.64 -23.78 -6.79
N GLU A 194 -6.34 -23.78 -7.10
CA GLU A 194 -5.35 -24.73 -6.58
C GLU A 194 -4.83 -24.28 -5.21
N ILE A 195 -5.74 -24.14 -4.25
CA ILE A 195 -5.52 -23.47 -2.95
C ILE A 195 -4.39 -24.09 -2.14
N ASP A 196 -4.29 -25.42 -2.08
CA ASP A 196 -3.22 -26.09 -1.33
C ASP A 196 -1.83 -25.73 -1.89
N ARG A 197 -1.72 -25.62 -3.22
CA ARG A 197 -0.48 -25.17 -3.87
C ARG A 197 -0.23 -23.70 -3.62
N ALA A 198 -1.27 -22.86 -3.67
CA ALA A 198 -1.14 -21.44 -3.35
C ALA A 198 -0.54 -21.25 -1.94
N ILE A 199 -1.06 -21.96 -0.94
CA ILE A 199 -0.55 -21.93 0.43
C ILE A 199 0.93 -22.38 0.48
N ASP A 200 1.27 -23.50 -0.18
CA ASP A 200 2.64 -24.03 -0.18
C ASP A 200 3.65 -23.09 -0.87
N TRP A 201 3.27 -22.45 -1.97
CA TRP A 201 4.12 -21.50 -2.69
C TRP A 201 4.26 -20.17 -1.93
N ALA A 202 3.19 -19.66 -1.33
CA ALA A 202 3.23 -18.48 -0.47
C ALA A 202 4.13 -18.71 0.76
N LYS A 203 4.08 -19.92 1.34
CA LYS A 203 4.99 -20.31 2.43
C LYS A 203 6.45 -20.37 1.96
N GLN A 204 6.73 -20.89 0.77
CA GLN A 204 8.08 -20.87 0.21
C GLN A 204 8.60 -19.44 0.01
N ALA A 205 7.75 -18.55 -0.51
CA ALA A 205 8.05 -17.13 -0.65
C ALA A 205 8.34 -16.48 0.72
N THR A 206 7.56 -16.80 1.74
CA THR A 206 7.77 -16.37 3.13
C THR A 206 9.12 -16.84 3.69
N ASP A 207 9.50 -18.07 3.36
CA ASP A 207 10.70 -18.71 3.91
C ASP A 207 11.98 -18.31 3.17
N PHE A 208 11.85 -17.68 2.01
CA PHE A 208 12.93 -17.35 1.08
C PHE A 208 14.07 -16.57 1.72
N ASP A 209 13.79 -15.40 2.31
CA ASP A 209 14.77 -14.58 3.03
C ASP A 209 14.13 -13.75 4.15
N ARG A 210 14.87 -12.80 4.75
CA ARG A 210 14.34 -11.87 5.77
C ARG A 210 13.99 -10.50 5.20
N GLY A 211 14.03 -10.33 3.89
CA GLY A 211 13.74 -9.08 3.20
C GLY A 211 12.25 -8.72 3.20
N HIS A 212 11.96 -7.50 2.76
CA HIS A 212 10.60 -6.97 2.73
C HIS A 212 9.67 -7.77 1.81
N GLN A 213 10.18 -8.38 0.74
CA GLN A 213 9.40 -9.23 -0.16
C GLN A 213 8.91 -10.50 0.54
N SER A 214 9.78 -11.16 1.30
CA SER A 214 9.39 -12.34 2.11
C SER A 214 8.39 -11.98 3.22
N LEU A 215 8.48 -10.77 3.79
CA LEU A 215 7.47 -10.28 4.74
C LEU A 215 6.12 -10.02 4.07
N LYS A 216 6.09 -9.42 2.87
CA LYS A 216 4.86 -9.26 2.08
C LYS A 216 4.23 -10.61 1.76
N ALA A 217 5.04 -11.57 1.31
CA ALA A 217 4.59 -12.93 1.07
C ALA A 217 4.07 -13.63 2.33
N ALA A 218 4.61 -13.30 3.51
CA ALA A 218 4.12 -13.80 4.79
C ALA A 218 2.70 -13.32 5.11
N ASP A 219 2.41 -12.04 4.83
CA ASP A 219 1.06 -11.49 4.97
C ASP A 219 0.08 -12.20 4.02
N TYR A 220 0.50 -12.43 2.78
CA TYR A 220 -0.29 -13.17 1.79
C TYR A 220 -0.52 -14.64 2.19
N TRP A 221 0.52 -15.34 2.66
CA TRP A 221 0.44 -16.71 3.17
C TRP A 221 -0.54 -16.81 4.34
N CYS A 222 -0.44 -15.91 5.34
CA CYS A 222 -1.37 -15.93 6.46
C CYS A 222 -2.81 -15.59 6.05
N ARG A 223 -3.02 -14.73 5.04
CA ARG A 223 -4.37 -14.49 4.49
C ARG A 223 -4.97 -15.77 3.88
N LEU A 224 -4.18 -16.51 3.09
CA LEU A 224 -4.65 -17.80 2.53
C LEU A 224 -5.01 -18.80 3.63
N LEU A 225 -4.22 -18.87 4.71
CA LEU A 225 -4.53 -19.72 5.85
C LEU A 225 -5.80 -19.26 6.58
N GLU A 226 -5.98 -17.96 6.80
CA GLU A 226 -7.19 -17.40 7.41
C GLU A 226 -8.46 -17.79 6.65
N GLU A 227 -8.40 -17.80 5.33
CA GLU A 227 -9.54 -18.11 4.46
C GLU A 227 -9.80 -19.61 4.31
N HIS A 228 -8.75 -20.43 4.19
CA HIS A 228 -8.88 -21.82 3.77
C HIS A 228 -8.44 -22.86 4.81
N ARG A 229 -7.63 -22.47 5.80
CA ARG A 229 -7.09 -23.34 6.87
C ARG A 229 -6.93 -22.59 8.20
N PRO A 230 -8.03 -22.04 8.77
CA PRO A 230 -7.97 -21.12 9.91
C PRO A 230 -7.32 -21.73 11.16
N GLU A 231 -7.31 -23.06 11.29
CA GLU A 231 -6.63 -23.81 12.34
C GLU A 231 -5.09 -23.66 12.32
N GLU A 232 -4.50 -23.38 11.16
CA GLU A 232 -3.04 -23.19 10.99
C GLU A 232 -2.61 -21.72 11.22
N THR A 233 -3.56 -20.77 11.18
CA THR A 233 -3.29 -19.32 11.21
C THR A 233 -2.51 -18.86 12.43
N LEU A 234 -2.87 -19.35 13.62
CA LEU A 234 -2.21 -18.91 14.86
C LEU A 234 -0.71 -19.25 14.84
N GLU A 235 -0.37 -20.48 14.46
CA GLU A 235 1.02 -20.92 14.39
C GLU A 235 1.79 -20.16 13.29
N ALA A 236 1.14 -19.91 12.16
CA ALA A 236 1.72 -19.10 11.10
C ALA A 236 2.00 -17.65 11.54
N ARG A 237 1.04 -16.97 12.17
CA ARG A 237 1.21 -15.60 12.68
C ARG A 237 2.28 -15.53 13.77
N LEU A 238 2.38 -16.54 14.62
CA LEU A 238 3.43 -16.64 15.64
C LEU A 238 4.81 -16.77 14.98
N ARG A 239 4.93 -17.60 13.94
CA ARG A 239 6.15 -17.76 13.16
C ARG A 239 6.58 -16.45 12.48
N VAL A 240 5.62 -15.72 11.89
CA VAL A 240 5.87 -14.43 11.25
C VAL A 240 6.35 -13.41 12.27
N PHE A 241 5.67 -13.28 13.42
CA PHE A 241 6.09 -12.40 14.50
C PHE A 241 7.51 -12.70 14.98
N ARG A 242 7.85 -13.96 15.25
CA ARG A 242 9.20 -14.35 15.70
C ARG A 242 10.29 -14.00 14.68
N ARG A 243 9.97 -14.08 13.38
CA ARG A 243 10.92 -13.78 12.29
C ARG A 243 11.07 -12.29 12.03
N TRP A 244 9.99 -11.53 12.14
CA TRP A 244 9.95 -10.08 11.98
C TRP A 244 9.19 -9.42 13.14
N PRO A 245 9.79 -9.31 14.34
CA PRO A 245 9.13 -8.67 15.47
C PRO A 245 8.86 -7.20 15.16
N SER A 246 7.59 -6.82 15.14
CA SER A 246 7.15 -5.44 14.98
C SER A 246 5.78 -5.24 15.63
N SER A 247 5.36 -3.99 15.79
CA SER A 247 4.01 -3.71 16.29
C SER A 247 2.93 -4.27 15.36
N SER A 248 3.20 -4.32 14.05
CA SER A 248 2.23 -4.82 13.06
C SER A 248 2.09 -6.34 13.12
N THR A 249 3.19 -7.09 13.13
CA THR A 249 3.16 -8.56 13.21
C THR A 249 2.65 -9.03 14.58
N ALA A 250 2.96 -8.29 15.66
CA ALA A 250 2.39 -8.53 16.99
C ALA A 250 0.88 -8.31 17.01
N THR A 251 0.36 -7.30 16.30
CA THR A 251 -1.08 -7.03 16.20
C THR A 251 -1.80 -8.15 15.47
N GLN A 252 -1.23 -8.64 14.37
CA GLN A 252 -1.79 -9.77 13.64
C GLN A 252 -1.80 -11.05 14.49
N LEU A 253 -0.71 -11.32 15.23
CA LEU A 253 -0.65 -12.43 16.19
C LEU A 253 -1.69 -12.28 17.31
N HIS A 254 -1.82 -11.10 17.91
CA HIS A 254 -2.83 -10.81 18.93
C HIS A 254 -4.24 -11.13 18.43
N ASN A 255 -4.57 -10.69 17.21
CA ASN A 255 -5.88 -10.94 16.60
C ASN A 255 -6.12 -12.43 16.36
N ALA A 256 -5.11 -13.16 15.87
CA ALA A 256 -5.22 -14.60 15.63
C ALA A 256 -5.28 -15.42 16.94
N ALA A 257 -4.64 -14.96 18.02
CA ALA A 257 -4.61 -15.66 19.30
C ALA A 257 -5.95 -15.57 20.04
N GLY A 258 -6.68 -14.45 19.92
CA GLY A 258 -7.98 -14.25 20.58
C GLY A 258 -7.90 -14.53 22.09
N GLU A 259 -8.71 -15.46 22.58
CA GLU A 259 -8.73 -15.86 24.00
C GLU A 259 -7.39 -16.45 24.49
N ARG A 260 -6.57 -16.99 23.58
CA ARG A 260 -5.25 -17.55 23.90
C ARG A 260 -4.14 -16.50 23.97
N TRP A 261 -4.45 -15.21 23.80
CA TRP A 261 -3.46 -14.15 23.84
C TRP A 261 -2.60 -14.17 25.13
N ALA A 262 -3.20 -14.55 26.26
CA ALA A 262 -2.49 -14.66 27.53
C ALA A 262 -1.26 -15.57 27.47
N ASP A 263 -1.28 -16.62 26.63
CA ASP A 263 -0.17 -17.56 26.45
C ASP A 263 1.06 -16.91 25.77
N TYR A 264 0.84 -15.87 24.96
CA TYR A 264 1.87 -15.25 24.11
C TYR A 264 2.29 -13.85 24.57
N ARG A 265 1.51 -13.23 25.47
CA ARG A 265 1.69 -11.83 25.87
C ARG A 265 3.12 -11.51 26.30
N ASP A 266 3.67 -12.34 27.19
CA ASP A 266 5.01 -12.11 27.76
C ASP A 266 6.11 -12.28 26.71
N GLU A 267 6.02 -13.30 25.85
CA GLU A 267 6.96 -13.50 24.74
C GLU A 267 6.96 -12.31 23.79
N VAL A 268 5.76 -11.83 23.41
CA VAL A 268 5.61 -10.71 22.47
C VAL A 268 6.17 -9.42 23.06
N LEU A 269 5.80 -9.07 24.29
CA LEU A 269 6.27 -7.84 24.92
C LEU A 269 7.78 -7.87 25.18
N SER A 270 8.31 -9.03 25.59
CA SER A 270 9.76 -9.21 25.73
C SER A 270 10.47 -9.00 24.39
N SER A 271 9.95 -9.57 23.31
CA SER A 271 10.55 -9.43 21.98
C SER A 271 10.49 -8.00 21.45
N LEU A 272 9.36 -7.31 21.66
CA LEU A 272 9.19 -5.91 21.24
C LEU A 272 10.01 -4.92 22.08
N SER A 273 10.43 -5.27 23.29
CA SER A 273 11.22 -4.37 24.16
C SER A 273 12.54 -3.93 23.51
N ALA A 274 13.10 -4.73 22.60
CA ALA A 274 14.28 -4.38 21.81
C ALA A 274 14.02 -3.26 20.78
N ILE A 275 12.76 -2.94 20.49
CA ILE A 275 12.30 -1.91 19.56
C ILE A 275 11.27 -1.04 20.31
N PRO A 276 11.72 -0.08 21.15
CA PRO A 276 10.84 0.67 22.07
C PRO A 276 9.63 1.32 21.39
N ARG A 277 9.83 1.83 20.17
CA ARG A 277 8.75 2.38 19.35
C ARG A 277 7.61 1.37 19.16
N ASP A 278 7.94 0.15 18.81
CA ASP A 278 6.96 -0.88 18.46
C ASP A 278 6.30 -1.47 19.71
N ALA A 279 7.04 -1.63 20.80
CA ALA A 279 6.47 -1.99 22.10
C ALA A 279 5.40 -0.99 22.55
N VAL A 280 5.71 0.31 22.48
CA VAL A 280 4.79 1.38 22.88
C VAL A 280 3.59 1.46 21.94
N LEU A 281 3.81 1.39 20.61
CA LEU A 281 2.71 1.41 19.65
C LEU A 281 1.79 0.20 19.80
N PHE A 282 2.33 -0.99 20.05
CA PHE A 282 1.53 -2.19 20.28
C PHE A 282 0.68 -2.08 21.56
N ALA A 283 1.28 -1.65 22.68
CA ALA A 283 0.56 -1.43 23.93
C ALA A 283 -0.55 -0.37 23.78
N LEU A 284 -0.26 0.73 23.08
CA LEU A 284 -1.19 1.84 22.89
C LEU A 284 -2.33 1.50 21.91
N LEU A 285 -1.98 0.95 20.74
CA LEU A 285 -2.91 0.82 19.61
C LEU A 285 -3.60 -0.53 19.56
N THR A 286 -2.99 -1.59 20.08
CA THR A 286 -3.55 -2.94 20.00
C THR A 286 -4.12 -3.37 21.34
N LEU A 287 -3.31 -3.33 22.40
CA LEU A 287 -3.80 -3.66 23.75
C LEU A 287 -4.75 -2.60 24.31
N LYS A 288 -4.70 -1.37 23.76
CA LYS A 288 -5.47 -0.21 24.24
C LYS A 288 -5.18 0.09 25.73
N GLU A 289 -3.94 -0.10 26.14
CA GLU A 289 -3.45 0.11 27.52
C GLU A 289 -2.57 1.37 27.58
N PRO A 290 -3.15 2.59 27.58
CA PRO A 290 -2.38 3.84 27.57
C PRO A 290 -1.46 4.01 28.78
N THR A 291 -1.85 3.52 29.98
CA THR A 291 -0.98 3.57 31.17
C THR A 291 0.24 2.67 31.02
N PHE A 292 0.04 1.45 30.55
CA PHE A 292 1.15 0.53 30.30
C PHE A 292 2.07 1.04 29.18
N ALA A 293 1.49 1.59 28.10
CA ALA A 293 2.27 2.21 27.03
C ALA A 293 3.11 3.41 27.53
N TRP A 294 2.57 4.20 28.48
CA TRP A 294 3.30 5.29 29.12
C TRP A 294 4.49 4.80 29.96
N GLU A 295 4.29 3.77 30.76
CA GLU A 295 5.36 3.13 31.55
C GLU A 295 6.44 2.51 30.65
N LEU A 296 6.04 1.83 29.57
CA LEU A 296 6.96 1.29 28.57
C LEU A 296 7.79 2.39 27.91
N ALA A 297 7.16 3.51 27.53
CA ALA A 297 7.86 4.62 26.87
C ALA A 297 8.97 5.21 27.75
N HIS A 298 8.76 5.26 29.07
CA HIS A 298 9.78 5.71 30.02
C HIS A 298 10.83 4.63 30.29
N SER A 299 10.41 3.40 30.61
CA SER A 299 11.32 2.31 30.97
C SER A 299 12.24 1.87 29.82
N LEU A 300 11.75 1.95 28.58
CA LEU A 300 12.51 1.62 27.37
C LEU A 300 13.19 2.84 26.73
N ALA A 301 13.14 4.02 27.38
CA ALA A 301 13.72 5.27 26.90
C ALA A 301 13.33 5.59 25.43
N LEU A 302 12.03 5.69 25.16
CA LEU A 302 11.50 5.97 23.83
C LEU A 302 12.04 7.31 23.26
N ASP A 303 12.66 7.24 22.08
CA ASP A 303 13.23 8.40 21.37
C ASP A 303 12.37 8.91 20.19
N SER A 304 11.23 8.27 19.90
CA SER A 304 10.38 8.65 18.76
C SER A 304 9.37 9.74 19.13
N ASP A 305 9.62 10.98 18.70
CA ASP A 305 8.69 12.11 18.88
C ASP A 305 7.32 11.88 18.24
N GLN A 306 7.28 11.19 17.10
CA GLN A 306 6.02 10.81 16.46
C GLN A 306 5.21 9.88 17.38
N THR A 307 5.86 8.91 18.03
CA THR A 307 5.20 7.97 18.94
C THR A 307 4.77 8.66 20.23
N TRP A 308 5.60 9.54 20.79
CA TRP A 308 5.22 10.37 21.94
C TRP A 308 4.01 11.26 21.64
N ASN A 309 3.94 11.80 20.42
CA ASN A 309 2.80 12.62 20.03
C ASN A 309 1.48 11.84 20.03
N GLU A 310 1.46 10.56 19.63
CA GLU A 310 0.26 9.74 19.72
C GLU A 310 -0.03 9.29 21.16
N LEU A 311 1.00 8.89 21.91
CA LEU A 311 0.87 8.44 23.29
C LEU A 311 0.32 9.55 24.21
N VAL A 312 0.84 10.77 24.11
CA VAL A 312 0.40 11.90 24.94
C VAL A 312 -1.09 12.21 24.71
N LYS A 313 -1.58 12.16 23.46
CA LYS A 313 -3.02 12.38 23.19
C LYS A 313 -3.91 11.38 23.91
N ALA A 314 -3.46 10.13 24.05
CA ALA A 314 -4.21 9.10 24.76
C ALA A 314 -4.06 9.23 26.28
N TYR A 315 -2.84 9.46 26.76
CA TYR A 315 -2.52 9.49 28.18
C TYR A 315 -2.99 10.76 28.91
N GLU A 316 -3.15 11.88 28.19
CA GLU A 316 -3.68 13.14 28.77
C GLU A 316 -5.07 12.95 29.40
N LYS A 317 -5.87 11.98 28.94
CA LYS A 317 -7.18 11.67 29.54
C LYS A 317 -7.09 11.02 30.93
N ILE A 318 -5.90 10.53 31.29
CA ILE A 318 -5.64 9.78 32.53
C ILE A 318 -4.92 10.70 33.52
N ASP A 319 -3.80 11.28 33.08
CA ASP A 319 -3.05 12.27 33.85
C ASP A 319 -2.60 13.41 32.92
N PRO A 320 -3.40 14.49 32.82
CA PRO A 320 -3.06 15.64 32.00
C PRO A 320 -1.72 16.27 32.41
N LEU A 321 -1.44 16.40 33.72
CA LEU A 321 -0.27 17.12 34.20
C LEU A 321 1.03 16.36 33.93
N ALA A 322 1.01 15.03 34.02
CA ALA A 322 2.15 14.18 33.66
C ALA A 322 2.58 14.35 32.19
N THR A 323 1.71 14.83 31.30
CA THR A 323 2.05 15.05 29.89
C THR A 323 2.84 16.34 29.62
N LEU A 324 2.83 17.30 30.55
CA LEU A 324 3.45 18.62 30.34
C LEU A 324 4.95 18.55 30.00
N PRO A 325 5.80 17.72 30.66
CA PRO A 325 7.20 17.59 30.29
C PRO A 325 7.41 17.05 28.87
N ILE A 326 6.56 16.12 28.41
CA ILE A 326 6.65 15.58 27.05
C ILE A 326 6.17 16.63 26.03
N HIS A 327 5.12 17.39 26.34
CA HIS A 327 4.72 18.51 25.50
C HIS A 327 5.83 19.56 25.36
N ARG A 328 6.53 19.90 26.45
CA ARG A 328 7.71 20.79 26.45
C ARG A 328 8.77 20.28 25.48
N ARG A 329 9.20 19.02 25.63
CA ARG A 329 10.19 18.37 24.74
C ARG A 329 9.78 18.46 23.26
N LEU A 330 8.52 18.13 22.95
CA LEU A 330 8.01 18.16 21.58
C LEU A 330 7.92 19.59 20.99
N VAL A 331 7.74 20.62 21.82
CA VAL A 331 7.86 22.02 21.39
C VAL A 331 9.32 22.33 21.05
N GLU A 332 10.24 21.99 21.95
CA GLU A 332 11.68 22.25 21.76
C GLU A 332 12.19 21.59 20.48
N THR A 333 11.89 20.29 20.24
CA THR A 333 12.28 19.62 19.00
C THR A 333 11.68 20.29 17.78
N ALA A 334 10.39 20.68 17.83
CA ALA A 334 9.76 21.37 16.71
C ALA A 334 10.45 22.70 16.38
N LEU A 335 11.03 23.40 17.38
CA LEU A 335 11.69 24.69 17.19
C LEU A 335 13.17 24.58 16.77
N VAL A 336 13.76 23.39 16.72
CA VAL A 336 15.11 23.16 16.17
C VAL A 336 15.17 23.65 14.71
N GLU A 337 14.21 23.22 13.89
CA GLU A 337 14.12 23.62 12.49
C GLU A 337 13.28 24.90 12.31
N ALA A 338 13.83 25.86 11.57
CA ALA A 338 13.13 27.09 11.26
C ALA A 338 12.08 26.86 10.17
N GLY A 339 10.79 27.04 10.49
CA GLY A 339 9.75 26.94 9.48
C GLY A 339 8.36 27.30 9.97
N ALA A 340 7.57 27.87 9.07
CA ALA A 340 6.19 28.28 9.31
C ALA A 340 5.30 27.18 9.91
N GLN A 341 5.50 25.96 9.44
CA GLN A 341 4.73 24.80 9.87
C GLN A 341 5.11 24.40 11.30
N HIS A 342 6.40 24.37 11.61
CA HIS A 342 6.91 24.06 12.94
C HIS A 342 6.48 25.09 13.98
N TYR A 343 6.53 26.38 13.64
CA TYR A 343 6.09 27.46 14.54
C TYR A 343 4.59 27.35 14.88
N ARG A 344 3.75 27.07 13.87
CA ARG A 344 2.32 26.82 14.08
C ARG A 344 2.05 25.56 14.90
N LEU A 345 2.88 24.54 14.79
CA LEU A 345 2.76 23.33 15.60
C LEU A 345 3.14 23.61 17.06
N ALA A 346 4.26 24.31 17.29
CA ALA A 346 4.73 24.73 18.60
C ALA A 346 3.70 25.62 19.31
N ALA A 347 3.21 26.67 18.65
CA ALA A 347 2.21 27.58 19.23
C ALA A 347 0.92 26.85 19.67
N ARG A 348 0.41 25.93 18.82
CA ARG A 348 -0.75 25.10 19.17
C ARG A 348 -0.48 24.19 20.37
N ARG A 349 0.72 23.62 20.47
CA ARG A 349 1.11 22.75 21.59
C ARG A 349 1.29 23.55 22.88
N LEU A 350 1.86 24.75 22.83
CA LEU A 350 1.98 25.64 23.99
C LEU A 350 0.60 26.09 24.50
N ALA A 351 -0.31 26.47 23.59
CA ALA A 351 -1.69 26.80 23.97
C ALA A 351 -2.38 25.60 24.66
N LYS A 352 -2.11 24.39 24.19
CA LYS A 352 -2.59 23.15 24.82
C LYS A 352 -1.98 22.95 26.21
N MET A 353 -0.67 23.16 26.38
CA MET A 353 -0.01 23.09 27.69
C MET A 353 -0.63 24.07 28.68
N ARG A 354 -0.88 25.32 28.27
CA ARG A 354 -1.55 26.31 29.13
C ARG A 354 -2.94 25.84 29.56
N LYS A 355 -3.72 25.29 28.63
CA LYS A 355 -5.04 24.73 28.94
C LYS A 355 -4.96 23.55 29.92
N VAL A 356 -3.95 22.71 29.80
CA VAL A 356 -3.73 21.56 30.71
C VAL A 356 -3.31 22.01 32.10
N ALA A 357 -2.50 23.07 32.19
CA ALA A 357 -2.00 23.61 33.45
C ALA A 357 -2.94 24.61 34.13
N ASP A 358 -4.01 25.06 33.45
CA ASP A 358 -4.94 26.06 33.96
C ASP A 358 -5.56 25.66 35.31
N GLY A 359 -5.54 26.58 36.27
CA GLY A 359 -6.00 26.33 37.64
C GLY A 359 -5.11 25.41 38.49
N THR A 360 -3.92 25.02 38.01
CA THR A 360 -2.96 24.18 38.75
C THR A 360 -1.70 24.95 39.16
N ASP A 361 -0.91 24.38 40.06
CA ASP A 361 0.41 24.90 40.46
C ASP A 361 1.44 24.91 39.32
N ARG A 362 1.18 24.18 38.23
CA ARG A 362 2.03 24.12 37.02
C ARG A 362 1.79 25.27 36.05
N ALA A 363 0.75 26.10 36.24
CA ALA A 363 0.40 27.20 35.32
C ALA A 363 1.56 28.18 35.13
N VAL A 364 2.19 28.60 36.24
CA VAL A 364 3.32 29.55 36.23
C VAL A 364 4.51 28.97 35.48
N GLU A 365 4.83 27.69 35.68
CA GLU A 365 5.96 27.04 34.98
C GLU A 365 5.76 27.00 33.45
N VAL A 366 4.51 26.78 33.00
CA VAL A 366 4.20 26.78 31.57
C VAL A 366 4.33 28.19 30.98
N ASP A 367 3.86 29.21 31.68
CA ASP A 367 3.98 30.61 31.22
C ASP A 367 5.45 31.07 31.23
N ASP A 368 6.24 30.69 32.25
CA ASP A 368 7.69 30.96 32.30
C ASP A 368 8.44 30.29 31.14
N PHE A 369 8.07 29.05 30.79
CA PHE A 369 8.65 28.36 29.64
C PHE A 369 8.35 29.08 28.31
N ILE A 370 7.13 29.59 28.15
CA ILE A 370 6.75 30.36 26.95
C ILE A 370 7.58 31.65 26.88
N ALA A 371 7.74 32.36 28.01
CA ALA A 371 8.54 33.57 28.08
C ALA A 371 10.02 33.31 27.72
N ASP A 372 10.59 32.20 28.20
CA ASP A 372 11.95 31.78 27.87
C ASP A 372 12.11 31.47 26.36
N LEU A 373 11.14 30.76 25.77
CA LEU A 373 11.13 30.51 24.32
C LEU A 373 11.04 31.82 23.51
N ARG A 374 10.28 32.81 23.99
CA ARG A 374 10.19 34.13 23.33
C ARG A 374 11.53 34.85 23.35
N GLU A 375 12.23 34.87 24.48
CA GLU A 375 13.53 35.54 24.58
C GLU A 375 14.60 34.80 23.77
N THR A 376 14.69 33.47 23.93
CA THR A 376 15.63 32.61 23.20
C THR A 376 15.45 32.74 21.68
N HIS A 377 14.22 32.89 21.20
CA HIS A 377 13.90 33.03 19.79
C HIS A 377 13.43 34.42 19.37
N ARG A 378 13.84 35.48 20.08
CA ARG A 378 13.44 36.87 19.78
C ARG A 378 13.74 37.34 18.35
N ARG A 379 14.75 36.74 17.71
CA ARG A 379 15.16 37.03 16.32
C ARG A 379 14.34 36.28 15.25
N ARG A 380 13.30 35.53 15.63
CA ARG A 380 12.42 34.80 14.72
C ARG A 380 11.04 35.48 14.66
N PRO A 381 10.85 36.56 13.87
CA PRO A 381 9.62 37.38 13.90
C PRO A 381 8.36 36.59 13.56
N ARG A 382 8.47 35.61 12.65
CA ARG A 382 7.33 34.74 12.31
C ARG A 382 6.92 33.84 13.49
N LEU A 383 7.84 33.39 14.33
CA LEU A 383 7.51 32.61 15.52
C LEU A 383 6.76 33.47 16.53
N GLN A 384 7.23 34.70 16.78
CA GLN A 384 6.57 35.66 17.66
C GLN A 384 5.13 35.93 17.21
N GLN A 385 4.92 36.15 15.91
CA GLN A 385 3.57 36.32 15.34
C GLN A 385 2.65 35.11 15.59
N GLU A 386 3.16 33.88 15.49
CA GLU A 386 2.34 32.68 15.78
C GLU A 386 2.04 32.55 17.28
N PHE A 387 2.95 32.98 18.17
CA PHE A 387 2.72 33.01 19.61
C PHE A 387 1.68 34.07 20.00
N ASP A 388 1.78 35.27 19.43
CA ASP A 388 0.82 36.35 19.61
C ASP A 388 -0.57 35.95 19.12
N ARG A 389 -0.63 35.32 17.94
CA ARG A 389 -1.88 34.79 17.37
C ARG A 389 -2.52 33.71 18.26
N ALA A 390 -1.70 32.93 18.96
CA ALA A 390 -2.17 31.91 19.90
C ALA A 390 -2.46 32.45 21.31
N GLY A 391 -2.27 33.76 21.56
CA GLY A 391 -2.52 34.39 22.87
C GLY A 391 -1.57 33.90 23.97
N LEU A 392 -0.34 33.56 23.60
CA LEU A 392 0.69 33.08 24.53
C LEU A 392 1.41 34.28 25.19
N PRO A 393 1.66 34.24 26.51
CA PRO A 393 2.31 35.33 27.25
C PRO A 393 3.74 35.61 26.77
#